data_AF-A0A934CC80-F1
#
_entry.id   AF-A0A934CC80-F1
#
_cell.length_a   1.000
_cell.length_b   1.000
_cell.length_c   1.000
_cell.angle_alpha   90.00
_cell.angle_beta   90.00
_cell.angle_gamma   90.00
#
_symmetry.space_group_name_H-M   'P 1'
#
loop_
_entity.id
_entity.type
_entity.pdbx_description
1 polymer ?
#
loop_
_entity_poly.entity_id
_entity_poly.type
_entity_poly.pdbx_seq_one_letter_code
_entity_poly.pdbx_strand_id
1 'polypeptide(L)'
;MEFNDYQTKSRKTAGYPAIGHPVIYPVLGLANEAGEVAGKVKKVFRDKDGHINEETRQALKAELGDVLWYLAQVAAELDLSLDEIAEYNIAKLYDRLERGKIRGDGDNR
;
A
#
# COMPACT_ATOMS: atom_id res chain seq x y z
N MET A 1 10.29 -3.04 13.45
CA MET A 1 10.84 -3.42 12.15
C MET A 1 10.86 -2.15 11.35
N GLU A 2 12.01 -1.79 10.82
CA GLU A 2 12.16 -0.63 9.93
C GLU A 2 11.59 -0.97 8.55
N PHE A 3 11.20 0.04 7.76
CA PHE A 3 10.59 -0.20 6.45
C PHE A 3 11.56 -0.86 5.47
N ASN A 4 12.84 -0.46 5.48
CA ASN A 4 13.87 -1.12 4.69
C ASN A 4 14.18 -2.57 5.15
N ASP A 5 14.08 -2.87 6.45
CA ASP A 5 14.18 -4.26 6.95
C ASP A 5 12.99 -5.10 6.46
N TYR A 6 11.78 -4.53 6.48
CA TYR A 6 10.61 -5.18 5.89
C TYR A 6 10.79 -5.45 4.39
N GLN A 7 11.22 -4.47 3.60
CA GLN A 7 11.44 -4.60 2.16
C GLN A 7 12.49 -5.70 1.86
N THR A 8 13.59 -5.73 2.63
CA THR A 8 14.63 -6.75 2.49
C THR A 8 14.09 -8.16 2.79
N LYS A 9 13.26 -8.30 3.84
CA LYS A 9 12.65 -9.58 4.21
C LYS A 9 11.59 -10.03 3.20
N SER A 10 10.73 -9.13 2.74
CA SER A 10 9.69 -9.44 1.76
C SER A 10 10.27 -9.84 0.41
N ARG A 11 11.40 -9.25 0.00
CA ARG A 11 12.07 -9.61 -1.25
C ARG A 11 12.48 -11.09 -1.31
N LYS A 12 12.79 -11.71 -0.17
CA LYS A 12 13.13 -13.14 -0.10
C LYS A 12 11.96 -14.06 -0.49
N THR A 13 10.72 -13.56 -0.45
CA THR A 13 9.52 -14.31 -0.81
C THR A 13 8.99 -13.91 -2.19
N ALA A 14 9.69 -13.03 -2.91
CA ALA A 14 9.27 -12.55 -4.23
C ALA A 14 9.42 -13.65 -5.28
N GLY A 15 8.30 -14.06 -5.86
CA GLY A 15 8.25 -15.00 -6.96
C GLY A 15 7.02 -14.71 -7.82
N TYR A 16 7.24 -14.13 -9.00
CA TYR A 16 6.18 -13.81 -9.96
C TYR A 16 6.71 -13.85 -11.39
N PRO A 17 5.85 -14.10 -12.39
CA PRO A 17 6.27 -14.19 -13.79
C PRO A 17 6.80 -12.85 -14.31
N ALA A 18 7.88 -12.90 -15.09
CA ALA A 18 8.37 -11.76 -15.83
C ALA A 18 7.47 -11.52 -17.06
N ILE A 19 6.67 -10.45 -16.99
CA ILE A 19 5.78 -10.02 -18.08
C ILE A 19 6.23 -8.65 -18.59
N GLY A 20 7.21 -8.64 -19.49
CA GLY A 20 7.81 -7.39 -19.96
C GLY A 20 8.65 -6.72 -18.87
N HIS A 21 8.33 -5.47 -18.52
CA HIS A 21 9.04 -4.75 -17.46
C HIS A 21 8.75 -5.39 -16.08
N PRO A 22 9.76 -5.64 -15.22
CA PRO A 22 9.58 -6.33 -13.93
C PRO A 22 8.51 -5.73 -13.01
N VAL A 23 8.33 -4.41 -13.07
CA VAL A 23 7.32 -3.66 -12.30
C VAL A 23 5.86 -4.02 -12.65
N ILE A 24 5.60 -4.58 -13.84
CA ILE A 24 4.23 -4.75 -14.35
C ILE A 24 3.43 -5.70 -13.45
N TYR A 25 4.00 -6.87 -13.13
CA TYR A 25 3.28 -7.84 -12.29
C TYR A 25 3.01 -7.30 -10.87
N PRO A 26 4.01 -6.75 -10.15
CA PRO A 26 3.78 -6.19 -8.82
C PRO A 26 2.76 -5.05 -8.79
N VAL A 27 2.71 -4.18 -9.81
CA VAL A 27 1.71 -3.10 -9.87
C VAL A 27 0.29 -3.65 -10.06
N LEU A 28 0.12 -4.67 -10.90
CA LEU A 28 -1.18 -5.34 -11.07
C LEU A 28 -1.62 -6.02 -9.77
N GLY A 29 -0.70 -6.68 -9.07
CA GLY A 29 -0.94 -7.23 -7.75
C GLY A 29 -1.34 -6.16 -6.73
N LEU A 30 -0.60 -5.05 -6.67
CA LEU A 30 -0.92 -3.92 -5.80
C LEU A 30 -2.35 -3.40 -6.00
N ALA A 31 -2.78 -3.28 -7.26
CA ALA A 31 -4.15 -2.87 -7.58
C ALA A 31 -5.19 -3.91 -7.14
N ASN A 32 -4.89 -5.21 -7.32
CA ASN A 32 -5.74 -6.30 -6.86
C ASN A 32 -5.95 -6.25 -5.34
N GLU A 33 -4.86 -6.15 -4.56
CA GLU A 33 -4.94 -6.16 -3.10
C GLU A 33 -5.63 -4.91 -2.53
N ALA A 34 -5.44 -3.74 -3.17
CA ALA A 34 -6.21 -2.56 -2.83
C ALA A 34 -7.73 -2.77 -3.06
N GLY A 35 -8.08 -3.50 -4.13
CA GLY A 35 -9.45 -3.95 -4.40
C GLY A 35 -9.98 -4.93 -3.35
N GLU A 36 -9.14 -5.83 -2.85
CA GLU A 36 -9.48 -6.76 -1.77
C GLU A 36 -9.81 -6.02 -0.47
N VAL A 37 -8.98 -5.05 -0.07
CA VAL A 37 -9.24 -4.14 1.06
C VAL A 37 -10.61 -3.46 0.90
N ALA A 38 -10.85 -2.84 -0.27
CA ALA A 38 -12.12 -2.20 -0.57
C ALA A 38 -13.30 -3.20 -0.52
N GLY A 39 -13.07 -4.43 -0.98
CA GLY A 39 -14.03 -5.52 -0.94
C GLY A 39 -14.43 -5.92 0.47
N LYS A 40 -13.48 -6.02 1.42
CA LYS A 40 -13.80 -6.30 2.83
C LYS A 40 -14.61 -5.17 3.44
N VAL A 41 -14.20 -3.92 3.24
CA VAL A 41 -14.92 -2.74 3.76
C VAL A 41 -16.34 -2.70 3.19
N LYS A 42 -16.51 -2.91 1.88
CA LYS A 42 -17.84 -2.98 1.25
C LYS A 42 -18.76 -4.01 1.93
N LYS A 43 -18.24 -5.21 2.23
CA LYS A 43 -19.01 -6.27 2.91
C LYS A 43 -19.41 -5.87 4.33
N VAL A 44 -18.54 -5.14 5.05
CA VAL A 44 -18.87 -4.62 6.39
C VAL A 44 -20.08 -3.68 6.35
N PHE A 45 -20.09 -2.74 5.41
CA PHE A 45 -21.21 -1.80 5.29
C PHE A 45 -22.48 -2.44 4.72
N ARG A 46 -22.36 -3.49 3.91
CA ARG A 46 -23.52 -4.22 3.35
C ARG A 46 -24.15 -5.19 4.34
N ASP A 47 -23.33 -5.97 5.06
CA ASP A 47 -23.77 -7.16 5.79
C ASP A 47 -23.63 -7.03 7.31
N LYS A 48 -22.79 -6.10 7.80
CA LYS A 48 -22.45 -5.95 9.23
C LYS A 48 -22.85 -4.59 9.81
N ASP A 49 -23.73 -3.83 9.14
CA ASP A 49 -24.20 -2.51 9.59
C ASP A 49 -23.04 -1.54 9.92
N GLY A 50 -21.95 -1.60 9.13
CA GLY A 50 -20.76 -0.78 9.37
C GLY A 50 -19.87 -1.24 10.54
N HIS A 51 -20.23 -2.30 11.27
CA HIS A 51 -19.49 -2.77 12.44
C HIS A 51 -18.28 -3.62 12.05
N ILE A 52 -17.09 -3.13 12.37
CA ILE A 52 -15.82 -3.86 12.21
C ILE A 52 -15.57 -4.70 13.47
N ASN A 53 -15.90 -5.98 13.41
CA ASN A 53 -15.56 -6.97 14.44
C ASN A 53 -14.11 -7.47 14.29
N GLU A 54 -13.65 -8.30 15.22
CA GLU A 54 -12.27 -8.80 15.24
C GLU A 54 -11.93 -9.64 14.00
N GLU A 55 -12.86 -10.49 13.55
CA GLU A 55 -12.71 -11.26 12.31
C GLU A 55 -12.47 -10.34 11.09
N THR A 56 -13.29 -9.30 10.93
CA THR A 56 -13.09 -8.31 9.86
C THR A 56 -11.76 -7.58 10.02
N ARG A 57 -11.36 -7.21 11.24
CA ARG A 57 -10.08 -6.55 11.51
C ARG A 57 -8.90 -7.43 11.07
N GLN A 58 -8.93 -8.72 11.39
CA GLN A 58 -7.89 -9.67 10.97
C GLN A 58 -7.88 -9.87 9.45
N ALA A 59 -9.05 -9.96 8.82
CA ALA A 59 -9.13 -10.02 7.37
C ALA A 59 -8.56 -8.76 6.71
N LEU A 60 -8.91 -7.56 7.19
CA LEU A 60 -8.34 -6.30 6.70
C LEU A 60 -6.84 -6.22 6.92
N LYS A 61 -6.33 -6.71 8.06
CA LYS A 61 -4.90 -6.77 8.34
C LYS A 61 -4.15 -7.64 7.33
N ALA A 62 -4.74 -8.76 6.91
CA ALA A 62 -4.17 -9.61 5.86
C ALA A 62 -4.07 -8.83 4.53
N GLU A 63 -5.19 -8.28 4.04
CA GLU A 63 -5.19 -7.56 2.76
C GLU A 63 -4.29 -6.32 2.77
N LEU A 64 -4.25 -5.57 3.89
CA LEU A 64 -3.32 -4.44 4.05
C LEU A 64 -1.86 -4.90 4.07
N GLY A 65 -1.59 -6.10 4.59
CA GLY A 65 -0.28 -6.74 4.55
C GLY A 65 0.12 -7.08 3.12
N ASP A 66 -0.81 -7.59 2.30
CA ASP A 66 -0.57 -7.90 0.90
C ASP A 66 -0.37 -6.63 0.06
N VAL A 67 -1.13 -5.56 0.33
CA VAL A 67 -0.87 -4.22 -0.22
C VAL A 67 0.56 -3.75 0.10
N LEU A 68 0.98 -3.87 1.37
CA LEU A 68 2.32 -3.47 1.78
C LEU A 68 3.40 -4.34 1.10
N TRP A 69 3.14 -5.63 0.94
CA TRP A 69 4.05 -6.56 0.29
C TRP A 69 4.27 -6.19 -1.17
N TYR A 70 3.20 -5.94 -1.93
CA TYR A 70 3.30 -5.52 -3.32
C TYR A 70 3.90 -4.13 -3.46
N LEU A 71 3.60 -3.18 -2.56
CA LEU A 71 4.25 -1.88 -2.54
C LEU A 71 5.77 -2.02 -2.38
N ALA A 72 6.22 -2.93 -1.50
CA ALA A 72 7.64 -3.22 -1.31
C ALA A 72 8.29 -3.81 -2.58
N GLN A 73 7.58 -4.68 -3.30
CA GLN A 73 8.08 -5.23 -4.57
C GLN A 73 8.14 -4.17 -5.67
N VAL A 74 7.11 -3.34 -5.81
CA VAL A 74 7.11 -2.21 -6.75
C VAL A 74 8.28 -1.28 -6.48
N ALA A 75 8.52 -0.92 -5.22
CA ALA A 75 9.66 -0.10 -4.82
C ALA A 75 10.99 -0.77 -5.22
N ALA A 76 11.14 -2.07 -4.95
CA ALA A 76 12.34 -2.83 -5.30
C ALA A 76 12.58 -2.90 -6.83
N GLU A 77 11.54 -3.10 -7.65
CA GLU A 77 11.69 -3.11 -9.11
C GLU A 77 11.97 -1.73 -9.73
N LEU A 78 11.85 -0.66 -8.94
CA LEU A 78 12.13 0.73 -9.32
C LEU A 78 13.39 1.28 -8.65
N ASP A 79 14.18 0.43 -7.98
CA ASP A 79 15.37 0.82 -7.22
C ASP A 79 15.10 1.89 -6.14
N LEU A 80 13.89 1.88 -5.57
CA LEU A 80 13.48 2.75 -4.46
C LEU A 80 13.46 2.00 -3.14
N SER A 81 13.86 2.68 -2.07
CA SER A 81 13.73 2.17 -0.71
C SER A 81 12.38 2.58 -0.10
N LEU A 82 11.79 1.73 0.75
CA LEU A 82 10.55 2.10 1.44
C LEU A 82 10.78 3.26 2.44
N ASP A 83 11.98 3.36 3.03
CA ASP A 83 12.34 4.50 3.88
C ASP A 83 12.29 5.81 3.07
N GLU A 84 12.92 5.85 1.88
CA GLU A 84 12.91 7.02 0.99
C GLU A 84 11.48 7.43 0.59
N ILE A 85 10.63 6.45 0.24
CA ILE A 85 9.23 6.70 -0.09
C ILE A 85 8.47 7.29 1.10
N ALA A 86 8.69 6.75 2.31
CA ALA A 86 8.03 7.21 3.52
C ALA A 86 8.51 8.62 3.91
N GLU A 87 9.81 8.88 3.90
CA GLU A 87 10.42 10.18 4.20
C GLU A 87 9.92 11.26 3.24
N TYR A 88 9.96 10.98 1.93
CA TYR A 88 9.43 11.88 0.91
C TYR A 88 7.94 12.16 1.11
N ASN A 89 7.14 11.12 1.42
CA ASN A 89 5.71 11.30 1.66
C ASN A 89 5.43 12.21 2.85
N ILE A 90 6.12 12.00 3.97
CA ILE A 90 5.97 12.79 5.18
C ILE A 90 6.40 14.24 4.93
N ALA A 91 7.59 14.48 4.37
CA ALA A 91 8.07 15.84 4.07
C ALA A 91 7.06 16.62 3.22
N LYS A 92 6.55 15.99 2.15
CA LYS A 92 5.52 16.55 1.28
C LYS A 92 4.21 16.85 2.01
N LEU A 93 3.78 15.99 2.94
CA LEU A 93 2.54 16.21 3.70
C LEU A 93 2.69 17.34 4.73
N TYR A 94 3.84 17.46 5.37
CA TYR A 94 4.14 18.57 6.29
C TYR A 94 4.22 19.91 5.57
N ASP A 95 4.87 19.98 4.42
CA ASP A 95 4.87 21.20 3.58
C ASP A 95 3.44 21.62 3.20
N ARG A 96 2.58 20.66 2.83
CA ARG A 96 1.15 20.95 2.56
C ARG A 96 0.40 21.44 3.78
N LEU A 97 0.74 20.93 4.97
CA LEU A 97 0.15 21.37 6.24
C LEU A 97 0.54 22.81 6.55
N GLU A 98 1.83 23.15 6.44
CA GLU A 98 2.36 24.50 6.67
C GLU A 98 1.77 25.53 5.71
N ARG A 99 1.55 25.13 4.45
CA ARG A 99 0.90 25.98 3.44
C ARG A 99 -0.62 26.08 3.57
N GLY A 100 -1.25 25.36 4.51
CA GLY A 100 -2.71 25.29 4.64
C GLY A 100 -3.42 24.61 3.47
N LYS A 101 -2.71 23.81 2.66
CA LYS A 101 -3.22 23.17 1.42
C LYS A 101 -3.50 21.67 1.57
N ILE A 102 -3.69 21.17 2.80
CA ILE A 102 -3.92 19.73 3.05
C ILE A 102 -5.24 19.23 2.42
N ARG A 103 -6.21 20.13 2.24
CA ARG A 103 -7.48 19.92 1.53
C ARG A 103 -7.45 20.72 0.22
N GLY A 104 -7.15 20.06 -0.90
CA GLY A 104 -7.22 20.67 -2.24
C GLY A 104 -7.51 19.65 -3.34
N ASP A 105 -8.33 19.96 -4.32
CA ASP A 105 -8.58 19.06 -5.46
C ASP A 105 -7.29 18.74 -6.22
N GLY A 106 -7.25 17.54 -6.81
CA GLY A 106 -6.04 16.79 -7.14
C GLY A 106 -5.06 17.39 -8.17
N ASP A 107 -4.01 16.58 -8.35
CA ASP A 107 -2.95 16.62 -9.36
C ASP A 107 -1.80 17.62 -9.25
N ASN A 108 -1.94 18.75 -8.56
CA ASN A 108 -0.80 19.63 -8.25
C ASN A 108 -0.83 20.14 -6.81
N ARG A 109 -0.52 19.25 -5.86
CA ARG A 109 -0.34 19.56 -4.44
C ARG A 109 1.12 19.50 -4.02
#